data_AF-A0A534IT12-F1
#
_entry.id   AF-A0A534IT12-F1
#
_cell.length_a   1.000
_cell.length_b   1.000
_cell.length_c   1.000
_cell.angle_alpha   90.00
_cell.angle_beta   90.00
_cell.angle_gamma   90.00
#
_symmetry.space_group_name_H-M   'P 1'
#
loop_
_entity.id
_entity.type
_entity.pdbx_description
1 polymer ?
#
loop_
_entity_poly.entity_id
_entity_poly.type
_entity_poly.pdbx_seq_one_letter_code
_entity_poly.pdbx_strand_id
1 'polypeptide(L)'
;MCRMMGVVSRGPVYYDLFEEFADLATKGMCPIGAPDERGHKDGWGLACFQNGSLKVHMRDAGSAPDASKYYGTAWKIAKLNMERAPRQSLIVMGHLRRASSQGLVAQKFAHPFIEEH
;
A
#
# COMPACT_ATOMS: atom_id res chain seq x y z
N MET A 1 -12.56 9.02 2.89
CA MET A 1 -11.22 9.14 3.52
C MET A 1 -10.42 7.90 3.17
N CYS A 2 -9.14 8.01 2.85
CA CYS A 2 -8.23 6.89 2.54
C CYS A 2 -7.28 6.59 3.73
N ARG A 3 -6.45 5.55 3.62
CA ARG A 3 -5.32 5.32 4.55
C ARG A 3 -4.00 5.37 3.80
N MET A 4 -2.98 5.91 4.46
CA MET A 4 -1.63 6.03 3.96
C MET A 4 -0.67 5.39 4.95
N MET A 5 0.36 4.73 4.43
CA MET A 5 1.52 4.24 5.19
C MET A 5 2.78 4.81 4.55
N GLY A 6 3.69 5.31 5.37
CA GLY A 6 5.03 5.71 4.97
C GLY A 6 6.06 5.06 5.88
N VAL A 7 7.06 4.40 5.30
CA VAL A 7 8.17 3.80 6.03
C VAL A 7 9.46 4.39 5.50
N VAL A 8 10.32 4.89 6.38
CA VAL A 8 11.68 5.32 6.05
C VAL A 8 12.62 4.56 6.97
N SER A 9 13.43 3.68 6.40
CA SER A 9 14.26 2.80 7.21
C SER A 9 15.64 2.56 6.61
N ARG A 10 16.62 2.39 7.51
CA ARG A 10 17.93 1.79 7.22
C ARG A 10 18.07 0.41 7.87
N GLY A 11 17.11 0.00 8.70
CA GLY A 11 17.02 -1.29 9.39
C GLY A 11 15.83 -2.14 8.91
N PRO A 12 15.64 -3.37 9.41
CA PRO A 12 14.64 -4.28 8.89
C PRO A 12 13.22 -3.66 8.94
N VAL A 13 12.47 -3.84 7.85
CA VAL A 13 11.02 -3.63 7.77
C VAL A 13 10.38 -5.01 7.74
N TYR A 14 9.58 -5.32 8.75
CA TYR A 14 8.95 -6.63 8.91
C TYR A 14 7.74 -6.79 8.01
N TYR A 15 7.45 -8.03 7.63
CA TYR A 15 6.38 -8.36 6.69
C TYR A 15 4.99 -8.16 7.29
N ASP A 16 4.85 -8.43 8.60
CA ASP A 16 3.65 -8.20 9.40
C ASP A 16 3.10 -6.77 9.24
N LEU A 17 3.96 -5.76 9.12
CA LEU A 17 3.56 -4.38 8.87
C LEU A 17 2.64 -4.24 7.65
N PHE A 18 2.90 -5.02 6.59
CA PHE A 18 2.05 -4.99 5.39
C PHE A 18 0.73 -5.70 5.62
N GLU A 19 0.70 -6.76 6.43
CA GLU A 19 -0.53 -7.47 6.79
C GLU A 19 -1.41 -6.60 7.67
N GLU A 20 -0.83 -5.99 8.71
CA GLU A 20 -1.50 -5.04 9.60
C GLU A 20 -2.01 -3.82 8.82
N PHE A 21 -1.24 -3.32 7.86
CA PHE A 21 -1.69 -2.23 7.00
C PHE A 21 -2.88 -2.65 6.12
N ALA A 22 -2.87 -3.85 5.54
CA ALA A 22 -4.01 -4.36 4.76
C ALA A 22 -5.28 -4.47 5.62
N ASP A 23 -5.14 -4.90 6.87
CA ASP A 23 -6.23 -4.99 7.84
C ASP A 23 -6.93 -3.65 8.11
N LEU A 24 -6.22 -2.51 7.96
CA LEU A 24 -6.83 -1.18 8.08
C LEU A 24 -7.87 -0.90 6.99
N ALA A 25 -7.92 -1.70 5.91
CA ALA A 25 -8.96 -1.59 4.89
C ALA A 25 -10.34 -1.93 5.44
N THR A 26 -10.42 -2.78 6.46
CA THR A 26 -11.67 -3.27 7.07
C THR A 26 -11.82 -2.83 8.53
N LYS A 27 -10.72 -2.74 9.28
CA LYS A 27 -10.73 -2.48 10.74
C LYS A 27 -10.41 -1.03 11.11
N GLY A 28 -9.88 -0.21 10.19
CA GLY A 28 -9.43 1.15 10.49
C GLY A 28 -10.58 2.16 10.53
N MET A 29 -10.86 2.78 11.69
CA MET A 29 -11.85 3.86 11.95
C MET A 29 -12.61 4.38 10.71
N CYS A 30 -13.56 3.61 10.22
CA CYS A 30 -14.47 4.05 9.17
C CYS A 30 -15.39 5.09 9.82
N PRO A 31 -15.68 6.24 9.18
CA PRO A 31 -16.56 7.22 9.80
C PRO A 31 -17.88 6.56 10.22
N ILE A 32 -18.13 6.52 11.53
CA ILE A 32 -19.33 5.94 12.12
C ILE A 32 -20.52 6.76 11.60
N GLY A 33 -21.52 6.08 11.02
CA GLY A 33 -22.65 6.74 10.35
C GLY A 33 -22.42 7.10 8.87
N ALA A 34 -21.30 6.69 8.26
CA ALA A 34 -21.18 6.72 6.80
C ALA A 34 -22.16 5.71 6.16
N PRO A 35 -22.80 6.03 5.02
CA PRO A 35 -23.92 5.24 4.48
C PRO A 35 -23.66 3.76 4.17
N ASP A 36 -22.39 3.33 4.12
CA ASP A 36 -22.01 2.04 3.56
C ASP A 36 -21.04 1.20 4.43
N GLU A 37 -20.53 1.75 5.54
CA GLU A 37 -19.51 1.11 6.41
C GLU A 37 -18.36 0.41 5.66
N ARG A 38 -18.13 0.77 4.40
CA ARG A 38 -17.44 -0.13 3.45
C ARG A 38 -15.94 -0.24 3.67
N GLY A 39 -15.38 0.66 4.48
CA GLY A 39 -13.95 0.80 4.67
C GLY A 39 -13.20 1.32 3.44
N HIS A 40 -11.95 0.89 3.31
CA HIS A 40 -11.02 1.34 2.29
C HIS A 40 -10.73 0.22 1.28
N LYS A 41 -11.81 -0.27 0.66
CA LYS A 41 -11.83 -1.47 -0.20
C LYS A 41 -11.89 -1.16 -1.70
N ASP A 42 -11.65 0.09 -2.09
CA ASP A 42 -11.88 0.60 -3.45
C ASP A 42 -10.56 0.74 -4.26
N GLY A 43 -9.48 0.14 -3.76
CA GLY A 43 -8.16 0.11 -4.38
C GLY A 43 -7.05 0.10 -3.33
N TRP A 44 -5.86 -0.28 -3.78
CA TRP A 44 -4.66 -0.30 -2.96
C TRP A 44 -3.43 -0.02 -3.82
N GLY A 45 -2.32 0.33 -3.17
CA GLY A 45 -1.04 0.40 -3.85
C GLY A 45 0.13 0.42 -2.89
N LEU A 46 1.25 -0.11 -3.37
CA LEU A 46 2.53 -0.12 -2.70
C LEU A 46 3.61 0.38 -3.67
N ALA A 47 4.48 1.26 -3.19
CA ALA A 47 5.71 1.65 -3.85
C ALA A 47 6.88 1.47 -2.89
N CYS A 48 8.03 1.06 -3.42
CA CYS A 48 9.26 0.90 -2.67
C CYS A 48 10.42 1.52 -3.45
N PHE A 49 11.20 2.33 -2.75
CA PHE A 49 12.42 2.95 -3.24
C PHE A 49 13.60 2.44 -2.42
N GLN A 50 14.68 2.12 -3.10
CA GLN A 50 15.95 1.78 -2.48
C GLN A 50 16.99 2.80 -2.92
N ASN A 51 17.61 3.50 -1.96
CA ASN A 51 18.56 4.59 -2.22
C ASN A 51 18.03 5.61 -3.24
N GLY A 52 16.75 5.97 -3.13
CA GLY A 52 16.09 6.95 -4.01
C GLY A 52 15.60 6.41 -5.36
N SER A 53 15.97 5.19 -5.76
CA SER A 53 15.48 4.58 -7.00
C SER A 53 14.23 3.74 -6.77
N LEU A 54 13.20 3.91 -7.61
CA LEU A 54 11.99 3.07 -7.59
C LEU A 54 12.35 1.62 -7.94
N LYS A 55 11.98 0.67 -7.07
CA LYS A 55 12.26 -0.77 -7.26
C LYS A 55 10.99 -1.59 -7.40
N VAL A 56 9.95 -1.24 -6.66
CA VAL A 56 8.65 -1.92 -6.73
C VAL A 56 7.57 -0.86 -6.80
N HIS A 57 6.63 -1.05 -7.72
CA HIS A 57 5.41 -0.27 -7.78
C HIS A 57 4.29 -1.17 -8.28
N MET A 58 3.23 -1.28 -7.49
CA MET A 58 2.02 -1.99 -7.89
C MET A 58 0.82 -1.30 -7.27
N ARG A 59 -0.26 -1.27 -8.03
CA ARG A 59 -1.54 -0.74 -7.61
C ARG A 59 -2.64 -1.55 -8.27
N ASP A 60 -3.77 -1.67 -7.60
CA ASP A 60 -4.95 -2.28 -8.21
C ASP A 60 -6.24 -1.71 -7.60
N ALA A 61 -7.36 -1.99 -8.26
CA ALA A 61 -8.68 -1.82 -7.67
C ALA A 61 -8.97 -2.94 -6.63
N GLY A 62 -9.99 -2.70 -5.81
CA GLY A 62 -10.42 -3.66 -4.80
C GLY A 62 -9.71 -3.55 -3.45
N SER A 63 -9.97 -4.54 -2.60
CA SER A 63 -9.56 -4.57 -1.20
C SER A 63 -8.19 -5.23 -1.05
N ALA A 64 -7.25 -4.56 -0.37
CA ALA A 64 -5.91 -5.10 -0.11
C ALA A 64 -5.92 -6.49 0.58
N PRO A 65 -6.69 -6.74 1.66
CA PRO A 65 -6.68 -8.04 2.33
C PRO A 65 -7.22 -9.19 1.47
N ASP A 66 -7.97 -8.89 0.41
CA ASP A 66 -8.52 -9.88 -0.51
C ASP A 66 -7.64 -10.08 -1.76
N ALA A 67 -6.58 -9.28 -1.91
CA ALA A 67 -5.79 -9.21 -3.15
C ALA A 67 -4.48 -10.01 -3.04
N SER A 68 -4.39 -11.15 -3.73
CA SER A 68 -3.13 -11.92 -3.84
C SER A 68 -1.95 -11.08 -4.39
N LYS A 69 -2.25 -10.15 -5.32
CA LYS A 69 -1.28 -9.20 -5.86
C LYS A 69 -0.71 -8.25 -4.79
N TYR A 70 -1.49 -7.90 -3.76
CA TYR A 70 -1.02 -7.06 -2.64
C TYR A 70 0.08 -7.79 -1.88
N TYR A 71 -0.21 -9.01 -1.42
CA TYR A 71 0.74 -9.82 -0.66
C TYR A 71 1.96 -10.23 -1.48
N GLY A 72 1.78 -10.54 -2.77
CA GLY A 72 2.91 -10.77 -3.67
C GLY A 72 3.80 -9.53 -3.86
N THR A 73 3.23 -8.33 -3.80
CA THR A 73 3.99 -7.07 -3.84
C THR A 73 4.69 -6.80 -2.51
N ALA A 74 4.00 -6.98 -1.39
CA ALA A 74 4.57 -6.87 -0.05
C ALA A 74 5.77 -7.83 0.14
N TRP A 75 5.64 -9.07 -0.35
CA TRP A 75 6.72 -10.06 -0.34
C TRP A 75 7.95 -9.59 -1.14
N LYS A 76 7.75 -9.02 -2.33
CA LYS A 76 8.88 -8.44 -3.12
C LYS A 76 9.60 -7.34 -2.34
N ILE A 77 8.86 -6.50 -1.62
CA ILE A 77 9.44 -5.42 -0.81
C ILE A 77 10.18 -6.02 0.40
N ALA A 78 9.59 -7.01 1.09
CA ALA A 78 10.24 -7.69 2.21
C ALA A 78 11.53 -8.40 1.79
N LYS A 79 11.52 -9.07 0.62
CA LYS A 79 12.71 -9.68 0.02
C LYS A 79 13.80 -8.64 -0.27
N LEU A 80 13.46 -7.53 -0.92
CA LEU A 80 14.39 -6.41 -1.13
C LEU A 80 14.95 -5.84 0.18
N ASN A 81 14.10 -5.77 1.22
CA ASN A 81 14.51 -5.32 2.55
C ASN A 81 15.50 -6.28 3.22
N MET A 82 15.38 -7.59 2.99
CA MET A 82 16.30 -8.61 3.52
C MET A 82 17.63 -8.66 2.76
N GLU A 83 17.58 -8.49 1.44
CA GLU A 83 18.74 -8.62 0.55
C GLU A 83 19.61 -7.36 0.50
N ARG A 84 19.12 -6.21 1.00
CA ARG A 84 19.87 -4.95 0.93
C ARG A 84 21.05 -4.93 1.89
N ALA A 85 22.12 -4.25 1.49
CA ALA A 85 23.29 -4.06 2.33
C ALA A 85 22.97 -3.13 3.53
N PRO A 86 23.70 -3.27 4.67
CA PRO A 86 23.55 -2.36 5.80
C PRO A 86 23.66 -0.89 5.37
N ARG A 87 22.86 -0.02 6.00
CA ARG A 87 22.78 1.43 5.74
C ARG A 87 22.15 1.84 4.41
N GLN A 88 21.84 0.94 3.49
CA GLN A 88 21.02 1.27 2.33
C GLN A 88 19.62 1.71 2.79
N SER A 89 19.15 2.84 2.28
CA SER A 89 17.85 3.36 2.63
C SER A 89 16.76 2.63 1.87
N LEU A 90 15.65 2.38 2.56
CA LEU A 90 14.42 1.86 2.01
C LEU A 90 13.30 2.84 2.37
N ILE A 91 12.55 3.26 1.36
CA ILE A 91 11.35 4.07 1.53
C ILE A 91 10.18 3.28 0.96
N VAL A 92 9.15 3.04 1.78
CA VAL A 92 7.93 2.38 1.34
C VAL A 92 6.76 3.35 1.47
N MET A 93 5.93 3.42 0.45
CA MET A 93 4.65 4.12 0.49
C MET A 93 3.53 3.12 0.23
N GLY A 94 2.53 3.11 1.10
CA GLY A 94 1.32 2.30 0.96
C GLY A 94 0.07 3.16 0.98
N HIS A 95 -0.96 2.74 0.27
CA HIS A 95 -2.26 3.40 0.28
C HIS A 95 -3.41 2.40 0.19
N LEU A 96 -4.46 2.64 0.97
CA LEU A 96 -5.74 1.95 0.89
C LEU A 96 -6.82 2.98 0.53
N ARG A 97 -7.54 2.71 -0.55
CA ARG A 97 -8.42 3.67 -1.19
C ARG A 97 -9.86 3.49 -0.76
N ARG A 98 -10.51 4.62 -0.50
CA ARG A 98 -11.97 4.73 -0.54
C ARG A 98 -12.34 5.71 -1.64
N ALA A 99 -12.99 5.23 -2.70
CA ALA A 99 -13.46 6.06 -3.80
C ALA A 99 -14.58 7.00 -3.30
N SER A 100 -14.88 8.08 -4.02
CA SER A 100 -16.07 8.88 -3.75
C SER A 100 -17.34 8.27 -4.35
N SER A 101 -17.20 7.51 -5.45
CA SER A 101 -18.29 6.81 -6.13
C SER A 101 -17.81 5.49 -6.75
N GLN A 102 -18.74 4.57 -7.00
CA GLN A 102 -18.44 3.26 -7.59
C GLN A 102 -17.83 3.35 -9.00
N GLY A 103 -18.24 4.33 -9.80
CA GLY A 103 -17.68 4.58 -11.13
C GLY A 103 -16.20 4.99 -11.14
N LEU A 104 -15.62 5.27 -9.96
CA LEU A 104 -14.22 5.63 -9.79
C LEU A 104 -13.38 4.49 -9.18
N VAL A 105 -13.88 3.27 -9.09
CA VAL A 105 -13.12 2.11 -8.61
C VAL A 105 -12.32 1.51 -9.77
N ALA A 106 -11.07 1.96 -9.93
CA ALA A 106 -10.17 1.47 -10.97
C ALA A 106 -8.71 1.67 -10.59
N GLN A 107 -7.81 0.82 -11.11
CA GLN A 107 -6.36 0.88 -10.88
C GLN A 107 -5.77 2.27 -11.16
N LYS A 108 -6.19 2.92 -12.25
CA LYS A 108 -5.68 4.26 -12.62
C LYS A 108 -5.93 5.34 -11.57
N PHE A 109 -6.87 5.13 -10.65
CA PHE A 109 -7.20 6.07 -9.58
C PHE A 109 -6.61 5.67 -8.22
N ALA A 110 -5.90 4.55 -8.13
CA ALA A 110 -5.24 4.10 -6.91
C ALA A 110 -3.89 4.83 -6.73
N HIS A 111 -3.57 5.26 -5.51
CA HIS A 111 -2.24 5.74 -5.14
C HIS A 111 -1.32 4.58 -4.74
N PRO A 112 0.02 4.75 -4.67
CA PRO A 112 0.77 5.98 -5.00
C PRO A 112 0.98 6.17 -6.51
N PHE A 113 0.87 7.40 -7.00
CA PHE A 113 1.24 7.73 -8.38
C PHE A 113 2.76 7.92 -8.48
N ILE A 114 3.30 7.67 -9.67
CA ILE A 114 4.69 7.95 -10.02
C ILE A 114 4.69 8.90 -11.21
N GLU A 115 5.69 9.78 -11.28
CA GLU A 115 5.94 10.58 -12.47
C GLU A 115 6.60 9.69 -13.53
N GLU A 116 6.04 9.66 -14.73
CA GLU A 116 6.65 9.00 -15.88
C GLU A 116 7.54 10.03 -16.59
N HIS A 117 8.84 9.73 -16.71
CA HIS A 117 9.81 10.52 -17.47
C HIS A 117 9.96 10.01 -18.89
#